data_AF-A0AAV0H5H5-F1
#
_entry.id   AF-A0AAV0H5H5-F1
#
_cell.length_a   1.000
_cell.length_b   1.000
_cell.length_c   1.000
_cell.angle_alpha   90.00
_cell.angle_beta   90.00
_cell.angle_gamma   90.00
#
_symmetry.space_group_name_H-M   'P 1'
#
loop_
_entity.id
_entity.type
_entity.pdbx_description
1 polymer ?
#
loop_
_entity_poly.entity_id
_entity_poly.type
_entity_poly.pdbx_seq_one_letter_code
_entity_poly.pdbx_strand_id
1 'polypeptide(L)'
;MNAADFIITSTYQEIAGSKEKSGQYESHTAFTMPGLCRVVSRVNVFYPKFNIAAHGAYQSVYFPNTKKSRRLTSFHPVVEELLYIKDENSDHM
;
A
#
# COMPACT_ATOMS: atom_id res chain seq x y z
N MET A 1 -9.41 -6.53 -14.42
CA MET A 1 -10.11 -7.45 -13.51
C MET A 1 -10.60 -8.73 -14.19
N ASN A 2 -11.41 -8.66 -15.26
CA ASN A 2 -12.03 -9.86 -15.82
C ASN A 2 -11.21 -10.59 -16.88
N ALA A 3 -10.32 -9.89 -17.58
CA ALA A 3 -9.44 -10.49 -18.58
C ALA A 3 -8.14 -11.09 -18.00
N ALA A 4 -7.89 -10.95 -16.69
CA ALA A 4 -6.67 -11.45 -16.07
C ALA A 4 -6.85 -12.91 -15.61
N ASP A 5 -5.86 -13.75 -15.88
CA ASP A 5 -5.85 -15.15 -15.44
C ASP A 5 -5.73 -15.26 -13.90
N PHE A 6 -4.89 -14.42 -13.30
CA PHE A 6 -4.73 -14.29 -11.85
C PHE A 6 -4.52 -12.82 -11.45
N ILE A 7 -4.79 -12.52 -10.19
CA ILE A 7 -4.67 -11.19 -9.58
C ILE A 7 -3.87 -11.35 -8.28
N ILE A 8 -2.76 -10.62 -8.17
CA ILE A 8 -1.98 -10.53 -6.94
C ILE A 8 -2.38 -9.27 -6.17
N THR A 9 -2.66 -9.41 -4.89
CA THR A 9 -2.87 -8.28 -3.96
C THR A 9 -1.88 -8.32 -2.82
N SER A 10 -1.64 -7.18 -2.18
CA SER A 10 -0.72 -7.12 -1.03
C SER A 10 -1.41 -7.54 0.27
N THR A 11 -2.73 -7.38 0.36
CA THR A 11 -3.49 -7.67 1.57
C THR A 11 -4.85 -8.29 1.27
N TYR A 12 -5.45 -8.93 2.28
CA TYR A 12 -6.84 -9.38 2.23
C TYR A 12 -7.82 -8.20 2.16
N GLN A 13 -7.51 -7.12 2.87
CA GLN A 13 -8.33 -5.91 2.92
C GLN A 13 -8.50 -5.28 1.53
N GLU A 14 -7.48 -5.38 0.67
CA GLU A 14 -7.58 -4.97 -0.74
C GLU A 14 -8.69 -5.72 -1.48
N ILE A 15 -8.88 -7.01 -1.19
CA ILE A 15 -9.86 -7.88 -1.85
C ILE A 15 -11.25 -7.69 -1.23
N ALA A 16 -11.39 -8.03 0.06
CA ALA A 16 -12.67 -8.19 0.75
C ALA A 16 -12.77 -7.38 2.06
N GLY A 17 -11.86 -6.42 2.28
CA GLY A 17 -12.02 -5.45 3.35
C GLY A 17 -11.83 -6.01 4.75
N SER A 18 -12.61 -5.48 5.68
CA SER A 18 -12.76 -5.94 7.06
C SER A 18 -14.23 -6.28 7.34
N LYS A 19 -14.56 -6.59 8.60
CA LYS A 19 -15.96 -6.79 9.00
C LYS A 19 -16.78 -5.51 8.90
N GLU A 20 -16.14 -4.35 9.06
CA GLU A 20 -16.78 -3.03 9.16
C GLU A 20 -16.71 -2.23 7.85
N LYS A 21 -15.73 -2.52 6.98
CA LYS A 21 -15.50 -1.77 5.74
C LYS A 21 -15.30 -2.71 4.56
N SER A 22 -15.92 -2.37 3.43
CA SER A 22 -15.76 -3.15 2.21
C SER A 22 -14.34 -3.09 1.63
N GLY A 23 -13.96 -4.14 0.92
CA GLY A 23 -12.71 -4.23 0.19
C GLY A 23 -12.66 -3.34 -1.03
N GLN A 24 -11.44 -3.04 -1.52
CA GLN A 24 -11.26 -2.24 -2.72
C GLN A 24 -11.84 -2.97 -3.95
N TYR A 25 -11.51 -4.25 -4.15
CA TYR A 25 -12.12 -5.06 -5.20
C TYR A 25 -13.61 -5.31 -4.94
N GLU A 26 -13.98 -5.60 -3.69
CA GLU A 26 -15.39 -5.81 -3.30
C GLU A 26 -16.28 -4.62 -3.68
N SER A 27 -15.81 -3.38 -3.48
CA SER A 27 -16.55 -2.16 -3.85
C SER A 27 -16.87 -2.06 -5.35
N HIS A 28 -16.14 -2.79 -6.20
CA HIS A 28 -16.37 -2.84 -7.64
C HIS A 28 -17.33 -3.96 -8.05
N THR A 29 -17.89 -4.73 -7.11
CA THR A 29 -18.85 -5.81 -7.39
C THR A 29 -20.08 -5.27 -8.12
N ALA A 30 -20.68 -4.21 -7.58
CA ALA A 30 -21.86 -3.56 -8.17
C ALA A 30 -21.79 -2.04 -7.97
N PHE A 31 -21.93 -1.28 -9.06
CA PHE A 31 -21.95 0.18 -9.01
C PHE A 31 -22.68 0.75 -10.24
N THR A 32 -23.00 2.03 -10.19
CA THR A 32 -23.65 2.74 -11.30
C THR A 32 -22.87 3.99 -11.68
N MET A 33 -22.78 4.25 -12.98
CA MET A 33 -22.29 5.51 -13.56
C MET A 33 -23.49 6.17 -14.25
N PRO A 34 -24.22 7.07 -13.57
CA PRO A 34 -25.42 7.71 -14.12
C PRO A 34 -25.14 8.35 -15.48
N GLY A 35 -26.00 8.08 -16.46
CA GLY A 35 -25.84 8.55 -17.83
C GLY A 35 -24.89 7.71 -18.72
N LEU A 36 -24.24 6.67 -18.18
CA LEU A 36 -23.35 5.79 -18.95
C LEU A 36 -23.75 4.32 -18.85
N CYS A 37 -23.59 3.70 -17.68
CA CYS A 37 -23.89 2.28 -17.50
C CYS A 37 -24.12 1.92 -16.04
N ARG A 38 -24.74 0.76 -15.83
CA ARG A 38 -24.88 0.14 -14.50
C ARG A 38 -24.21 -1.22 -14.54
N VAL A 39 -23.32 -1.48 -13.59
CA VAL A 39 -22.61 -2.75 -13.46
C VAL A 39 -23.18 -3.49 -12.27
N VAL A 40 -23.76 -4.67 -12.53
CA VAL A 40 -24.50 -5.44 -11.53
C VAL A 40 -23.65 -6.53 -10.86
N SER A 41 -22.68 -7.09 -11.59
CA SER A 41 -21.73 -8.08 -11.05
C SER A 41 -20.45 -8.04 -11.87
N ARG A 42 -19.52 -7.17 -11.49
CA ARG A 42 -18.24 -6.99 -12.21
C ARG A 42 -17.20 -8.00 -11.76
N VAL A 43 -17.11 -8.24 -10.46
CA VAL A 43 -16.08 -9.03 -9.80
C VAL A 43 -16.73 -9.78 -8.66
N ASN A 44 -16.29 -11.01 -8.43
CA ASN A 44 -16.64 -11.76 -7.24
C ASN A 44 -15.33 -12.07 -6.50
N VAL A 45 -15.25 -11.57 -5.28
CA VAL A 45 -14.06 -11.65 -4.41
C VAL A 45 -13.71 -13.08 -3.98
N PHE A 46 -14.65 -14.01 -4.13
CA PHE A 46 -14.44 -15.44 -3.85
C PHE A 46 -13.92 -16.22 -5.07
N TYR A 47 -13.64 -15.58 -6.21
CA TYR A 47 -13.02 -16.26 -7.34
C TYR A 47 -11.59 -16.70 -7.01
N PRO A 48 -11.17 -17.92 -7.41
CA PRO A 48 -9.84 -18.46 -7.13
C PRO A 48 -8.68 -17.73 -7.83
N LYS A 49 -8.96 -16.72 -8.66
CA LYS A 49 -7.94 -15.92 -9.33
C LYS A 49 -7.20 -14.96 -8.39
N PHE A 50 -7.79 -14.63 -7.24
CA PHE A 50 -7.18 -13.74 -6.26
C PHE A 50 -6.18 -14.48 -5.37
N ASN A 51 -4.95 -13.97 -5.31
CA ASN A 51 -3.89 -14.51 -4.48
C ASN A 51 -3.21 -13.38 -3.72
N ILE A 52 -2.99 -13.55 -2.41
CA ILE A 52 -2.32 -12.54 -1.59
C ILE A 52 -0.83 -12.87 -1.57
N ALA A 53 -0.02 -11.97 -2.11
CA ALA A 53 1.43 -12.02 -2.00
C ALA A 53 1.92 -10.66 -1.48
N ALA A 54 2.09 -10.58 -0.15
CA ALA A 54 2.53 -9.35 0.49
C ALA A 54 3.94 -8.96 0.04
N HIS A 55 4.11 -7.68 -0.27
CA HIS A 55 5.43 -7.12 -0.56
C HIS A 55 6.26 -6.99 0.73
N GLY A 56 7.55 -6.73 0.58
CA GLY A 56 8.47 -6.50 1.68
C GLY A 56 9.42 -5.33 1.41
N ALA A 57 10.20 -4.97 2.43
CA ALA A 57 11.24 -3.95 2.31
C ALA A 57 12.63 -4.61 2.19
N TYR A 58 13.56 -3.94 1.50
CA TYR A 58 14.91 -4.46 1.31
C TYR A 58 15.71 -4.39 2.62
N GLN A 59 16.09 -5.56 3.14
CA GLN A 59 16.63 -5.70 4.50
C GLN A 59 18.04 -5.13 4.70
N SER A 60 18.78 -4.86 3.61
CA SER A 60 20.08 -4.18 3.72
C SER A 60 19.91 -2.68 4.00
N VAL A 61 18.82 -2.09 3.48
CA VAL A 61 18.45 -0.68 3.64
C VAL A 61 17.62 -0.47 4.90
N TYR A 62 16.55 -1.24 5.10
CA TYR A 62 15.66 -1.11 6.25
C TYR A 62 15.94 -2.24 7.25
N PHE A 63 16.34 -1.87 8.47
CA PHE A 63 16.68 -2.82 9.51
C PHE A 63 16.36 -2.27 10.90
N PRO A 64 16.23 -3.13 11.93
CA PRO A 64 15.92 -2.70 13.29
C PRO A 64 16.94 -1.70 13.83
N ASN A 65 16.46 -0.63 14.47
CA ASN A 65 17.30 0.43 15.03
C ASN A 65 18.31 -0.11 16.08
N THR A 66 18.05 -1.24 16.72
CA THR A 66 18.90 -1.84 17.76
C THR A 66 20.24 -2.35 17.22
N LYS A 67 20.38 -2.59 15.91
CA LYS A 67 21.62 -3.08 15.28
C LYS A 67 22.65 -1.96 15.09
N LYS A 68 23.27 -1.51 16.19
CA LYS A 68 24.23 -0.38 16.22
C LYS A 68 25.36 -0.51 15.19
N SER A 69 25.90 -1.71 14.97
CA SER A 69 26.97 -1.96 14.01
C SER A 69 26.59 -1.70 12.54
N ARG A 70 25.29 -1.72 12.21
CA ARG A 70 24.79 -1.47 10.86
C ARG A 70 24.32 -0.02 10.65
N ARG A 71 24.32 0.81 11.69
CA ARG A 71 23.87 2.19 11.58
C ARG A 71 24.85 3.00 10.73
N LEU A 72 24.30 3.80 9.83
CA LEU A 72 25.05 4.68 8.95
C LEU A 72 25.26 6.03 9.66
N THR A 73 26.18 6.06 10.62
CA THR A 73 26.44 7.24 11.46
C THR A 73 26.94 8.45 10.67
N SER A 74 27.46 8.23 9.46
CA SER A 74 27.84 9.29 8.53
C SER A 74 26.68 10.22 8.15
N PHE A 75 25.43 9.75 8.22
CA PHE A 75 24.25 10.56 7.92
C PHE A 75 23.72 11.35 9.12
N HIS A 76 24.25 11.15 10.33
CA HIS A 76 23.73 11.87 11.51
C HIS A 76 23.75 13.40 11.36
N PRO A 77 24.83 14.05 10.88
CA PRO A 77 24.84 15.51 10.75
C PRO A 77 23.74 16.03 9.80
N VAL A 78 23.56 15.35 8.67
CA VAL A 78 22.54 15.70 7.67
C VAL A 78 21.14 15.47 8.24
N VAL A 79 20.92 14.38 8.97
CA VAL A 79 19.62 14.10 9.60
C VAL A 79 19.31 15.09 10.73
N GLU A 80 20.31 15.52 11.50
CA GLU A 80 20.14 16.56 12.54
C GLU A 80 19.80 17.91 11.92
N GLU A 81 20.46 18.27 10.82
CA GLU A 81 20.14 19.45 10.01
C GLU A 81 18.67 19.42 9.55
N LEU A 82 18.25 18.30 8.95
CA LEU A 82 16.89 18.09 8.44
C LEU A 82 15.79 18.15 9.52
N LEU A 83 16.10 17.76 10.76
CA LEU A 83 15.09 17.60 11.82
C LEU A 83 15.04 18.75 12.83
N TYR A 84 16.17 19.45 13.08
CA TYR A 84 16.29 20.34 14.24
C TYR A 84 16.64 21.80 13.91
N ILE A 85 16.97 22.14 12.66
CA ILE A 85 17.21 23.54 12.28
C ILE A 85 15.88 24.31 12.18
N LYS A 86 15.90 25.58 12.59
CA LYS A 86 14.74 26.47 12.67
C LYS A 86 14.49 27.31 11.40
N ASP A 87 15.43 27.29 10.46
CA ASP A 87 15.31 28.06 9.22
C ASP A 87 14.36 27.33 8.26
N GLU A 88 13.30 28.02 7.84
CA GLU A 88 12.35 27.53 6.85
C GLU A 88 12.95 27.69 5.44
N ASN A 89 13.30 26.56 4.83
CA ASN A 89 13.65 26.46 3.41
C ASN A 89 12.63 25.55 2.71
N SER A 90 12.62 25.50 1.37
CA SER A 90 11.70 24.63 0.60
C SER A 90 11.79 23.14 0.95
N ASP A 91 12.89 22.72 1.57
CA ASP A 91 13.15 21.34 2.00
C ASP A 91 12.58 21.05 3.40
N HIS A 92 12.17 22.09 4.14
CA HIS A 92 11.59 22.06 5.49
C HIS A 92 10.29 22.90 5.52
N MET A 93 9.19 22.38 4.96
CA MET A 93 7.83 22.96 5.06
C MET A 93 6.91 22.09 5.91
#